data_AF-A0A348PJY2-F1
#
_entry.id   AF-A0A348PJY2-F1
#
_cell.length_a   1.000
_cell.length_b   1.000
_cell.length_c   1.000
_cell.angle_alpha   90.00
_cell.angle_beta   90.00
_cell.angle_gamma   90.00
#
_symmetry.space_group_name_H-M   'P 1'
#
loop_
_entity.id
_entity.type
_entity.pdbx_description
1 polymer ?
#
loop_
_entity_poly.entity_id
_entity_poly.type
_entity_poly.pdbx_seq_one_letter_code
_entity_poly.pdbx_strand_id
1 'polypeptide(L)' 'MGGGFYDRTLSFKKRQQGYKNPKLYGLAFDCQEVAKLNTKPWDVPLDAVVTPTTIYR' A
#
# COMPACT_ATOMS: atom_id res chain seq x y z
N MET A 1 -6.51 -14.04 -0.96
CA MET A 1 -6.66 -12.88 -1.87
C MET A 1 -5.40 -12.80 -2.72
N GLY A 2 -5.46 -12.93 -4.05
CA GLY A 2 -4.25 -12.99 -4.88
C GLY A 2 -4.42 -12.69 -6.37
N GLY A 3 -5.60 -12.25 -6.80
CA GLY A 3 -5.87 -11.97 -8.22
C GLY A 3 -5.34 -10.63 -8.73
N GLY A 4 -4.56 -9.89 -7.95
CA GLY A 4 -3.96 -8.60 -8.36
C GLY A 4 -4.96 -7.45 -8.57
N PHE A 5 -6.17 -7.54 -7.98
CA PHE A 5 -7.18 -6.49 -8.12
C PHE A 5 -6.65 -5.12 -7.68
N TYR A 6 -6.02 -5.05 -6.51
CA TYR A 6 -5.47 -3.79 -6.00
C TYR A 6 -4.24 -3.30 -6.76
N ASP A 7 -3.38 -4.21 -7.24
CA ASP A 7 -2.25 -3.84 -8.10
C ASP A 7 -2.73 -3.13 -9.37
N ARG A 8 -3.80 -3.66 -9.98
CA ARG A 8 -4.40 -3.07 -11.19
C ARG A 8 -5.15 -1.78 -10.87
N THR A 9 -6.06 -1.81 -9.90
CA THR A 9 -6.94 -0.69 -9.55
C THR A 9 -6.15 0.53 -9.04
N LEU A 10 -5.03 0.31 -8.32
CA LEU A 10 -4.20 1.39 -7.75
C LEU A 10 -2.98 1.73 -8.62
N SER A 11 -2.79 1.07 -9.78
CA SER A 11 -1.64 1.31 -10.67
C SER A 11 -1.50 2.76 -11.17
N PHE A 12 -2.58 3.55 -11.12
CA PHE A 12 -2.55 4.98 -11.47
C PHE A 12 -1.56 5.78 -10.63
N LYS A 13 -1.31 5.34 -9.38
CA LYS A 13 -0.42 6.02 -8.42
C LYS A 13 1.01 6.12 -8.95
N LYS A 14 1.46 5.14 -9.75
CA LYS A 14 2.79 5.12 -10.35
C LYS A 14 2.98 6.17 -11.45
N ARG A 15 1.88 6.70 -12.02
CA ARG A 15 1.90 7.60 -13.19
C ARG A 15 1.41 9.02 -12.89
N GLN A 16 0.52 9.18 -11.92
CA GLN A 16 -0.06 10.48 -11.58
C GLN A 16 0.87 11.31 -10.68
N GLN A 17 0.83 12.64 -10.82
CA GLN A 17 1.67 13.57 -10.06
C GLN A 17 0.84 14.74 -9.51
N GLY A 18 1.38 15.39 -8.47
CA GLY A 18 0.78 16.55 -7.83
C GLY A 18 -0.59 16.23 -7.23
N TYR A 19 -1.53 17.17 -7.37
CA TYR A 19 -2.89 17.04 -6.82
C TYR A 19 -3.69 15.85 -7.36
N LYS A 20 -3.26 15.25 -8.47
CA LYS A 20 -3.88 14.06 -9.06
C LYS A 20 -3.41 12.75 -8.42
N ASN A 21 -2.43 12.79 -7.51
CA ASN A 21 -1.90 11.60 -6.85
C ASN A 21 -2.39 11.54 -5.39
N PRO A 22 -3.53 10.88 -5.13
CA PRO A 22 -4.07 10.78 -3.77
C PRO A 22 -3.19 9.90 -2.88
N LYS A 23 -3.21 10.21 -1.58
CA LYS A 23 -2.52 9.40 -0.57
C LYS A 23 -3.25 8.08 -0.36
N LEU A 24 -2.48 6.98 -0.33
CA LEU A 24 -2.98 5.65 -0.06
C LEU A 24 -2.56 5.19 1.34
N TYR A 25 -3.53 4.98 2.20
CA TYR A 25 -3.32 4.50 3.57
C TYR A 25 -3.85 3.07 3.71
N GLY A 26 -3.00 2.17 4.20
CA GLY A 26 -3.41 0.82 4.57
C GLY A 26 -3.90 0.79 6.01
N LEU A 27 -4.91 -0.03 6.29
CA LEU A 27 -5.31 -0.37 7.65
C LEU A 27 -4.96 -1.83 7.90
N ALA A 28 -4.29 -2.10 9.00
CA ALA A 28 -3.90 -3.44 9.39
C ALA A 28 -3.93 -3.58 10.92
N PHE A 29 -4.03 -4.80 11.41
CA PHE A 29 -3.75 -5.10 12.81
C PHE A 29 -2.25 -5.33 13.02
N ASP A 30 -1.78 -5.14 14.25
CA ASP A 30 -0.36 -5.32 14.60
C ASP A 30 0.14 -6.74 14.28
N CYS A 31 -0.73 -7.76 14.37
CA CYS A 31 -0.40 -9.15 14.05
C CYS A 31 -0.18 -9.42 12.55
N GLN A 32 -0.44 -8.45 11.68
CA GLN A 32 -0.18 -8.55 10.24
C GLN A 32 1.21 -8.02 9.86
N GLU A 33 1.95 -7.46 10.81
CA GLU A 33 3.34 -7.06 10.59
C GLU A 33 4.23 -8.29 10.37
N VAL A 34 5.09 -8.19 9.36
CA VAL A 34 6.09 -9.22 9.06
C VAL A 34 7.44 -8.56 8.85
N ALA A 35 8.53 -9.24 9.23
CA ALA A 35 9.88 -8.70 9.12
C ALA A 35 10.29 -8.35 7.68
N LYS A 36 9.73 -9.07 6.68
CA LYS A 36 9.98 -8.81 5.26
C LYS A 36 8.80 -9.27 4.40
N LEU A 37 8.40 -8.41 3.46
CA LEU A 37 7.45 -8.76 2.40
C LEU A 37 8.21 -9.06 1.10
N ASN A 38 7.75 -10.07 0.36
CA ASN A 38 8.23 -10.36 -0.98
C ASN A 38 7.53 -9.45 -1.99
N THR A 39 8.13 -8.28 -2.24
CA THR A 39 7.61 -7.29 -3.17
C THR A 39 7.83 -7.71 -4.62
N LYS A 40 6.86 -7.43 -5.49
CA LYS A 40 6.95 -7.62 -6.94
C LYS A 40 6.94 -6.28 -7.67
N PRO A 41 7.47 -6.19 -8.91
CA PRO A 41 7.57 -4.92 -9.63
C PRO A 41 6.22 -4.22 -9.88
N TRP A 42 5.13 -4.99 -9.91
CA TRP A 42 3.78 -4.46 -10.13
C TRP A 42 3.09 -3.99 -8.85
N ASP A 43 3.61 -4.31 -7.67
CA ASP A 43 3.03 -3.88 -6.39
C ASP A 43 3.01 -2.35 -6.29
N VAL A 44 1.95 -1.81 -5.69
CA VAL A 44 1.77 -0.36 -5.50
C VAL A 44 2.09 0.01 -4.05
N PRO A 45 3.10 0.85 -3.78
CA PRO A 45 3.44 1.23 -2.41
C PRO A 45 2.34 2.10 -1.79
N LEU A 46 2.06 1.88 -0.51
CA LEU A 46 1.23 2.76 0.30
C LEU A 46 2.05 3.96 0.79
N ASP A 47 1.39 5.07 1.12
CA ASP A 47 2.04 6.23 1.74
C ASP A 47 2.21 6.06 3.25
N ALA A 48 1.35 5.25 3.88
CA ALA A 48 1.51 4.80 5.25
C ALA A 48 0.60 3.60 5.54
N VAL A 49 0.88 2.91 6.63
CA VAL A 49 0.03 1.86 7.20
C VAL A 49 -0.31 2.25 8.63
N VAL A 50 -1.60 2.25 8.96
CA VAL A 50 -2.11 2.52 10.31
C VAL A 50 -2.48 1.21 10.95
N THR A 51 -1.97 1.02 12.16
CA THR A 51 -2.31 -0.07 13.07
C THR A 51 -2.91 0.50 14.35
N PRO A 52 -3.53 -0.31 15.23
CA PRO A 52 -4.02 0.17 16.52
C PRO A 52 -2.94 0.84 17.38
N THR A 53 -1.68 0.40 17.26
CA THR A 53 -0.59 0.90 18.11
C THR A 53 0.31 1.92 17.42
N THR A 54 0.49 1.84 16.10
CA THR A 54 1.54 2.55 15.37
C THR A 54 1.10 3.01 13.97
N ILE A 55 1.64 4.14 13.50
CA ILE A 55 1.54 4.60 12.11
C ILE A 55 2.91 4.46 11.44
N TYR A 56 3.03 3.58 10.46
CA TYR A 56 4.25 3.35 9.66
C TYR A 56 4.20 4.23 8.41
N ARG A 57 5.26 5.02 8.14
CA ARG A 57 5.37 5.93 6.97
C ARG A 57 6.57 5.58 6.11
#